data_AF-A0AA35WEJ5-F1
#
_entry.id   AF-A0AA35WEJ5-F1
#
_cell.length_a   1.000
_cell.length_b   1.000
_cell.length_c   1.000
_cell.angle_alpha   90.00
_cell.angle_beta   90.00
_cell.angle_gamma   90.00
#
_symmetry.space_group_name_H-M   'P 1'
#
loop_
_entity.id
_entity.type
_entity.pdbx_description
1 polymer ?
#
loop_
_entity_poly.entity_id
_entity_poly.type
_entity_poly.pdbx_seq_one_letter_code
_entity_poly.pdbx_strand_id
1 'polypeptide(L)'
;MVCDLSLIHLLYNRYGHGSCVLSDGSIVIIGGYGESSFGGITPHSRLNDVLKLQLDTEGWKLCSLDNVHGSGPGVLMHHTATAIANGTAVFVIGGRTSPACPNKKMFVLRENEPFSDAFEWSEIVLHPESAVMEPCWRHTANCIHVDNEEVVLIVGGSCVRTCALVDIYKLNTASWRLEKLCVSLPEGRCFHSCVSCWEGLMICGGMDSSMQPISSCLYLRHSLPDVWNLSPVHFSPPIPPKYSMSAAVTGDHVILSGGVGLEPSPDLIVINLALRIWFGAMIFHEKEDILLEKHTCHLLAGQKLVLLGGGGNCFSFGTHFNCGICTIDTNSLF
;
A
#
# COMPACT_ATOMS: atom_id res chain seq x y z
N MET A 1 -21.78 5.42 11.55
CA MET A 1 -21.75 4.01 11.98
C MET A 1 -20.54 3.81 12.88
N VAL A 2 -20.62 2.94 13.88
CA VAL A 2 -19.45 2.52 14.69
C VAL A 2 -19.14 1.10 14.27
N CYS A 3 -17.87 0.83 13.95
CA CYS A 3 -17.39 -0.48 13.58
C CYS A 3 -16.54 -1.04 14.72
N ASP A 4 -16.84 -2.28 15.12
CA ASP A 4 -16.03 -2.98 16.11
C ASP A 4 -14.71 -3.42 15.48
N LEU A 5 -13.64 -3.21 16.24
CA LEU A 5 -12.29 -3.57 15.86
C LEU A 5 -11.76 -4.65 16.80
N SER A 6 -11.23 -5.72 16.22
CA SER A 6 -10.43 -6.69 16.96
C SER A 6 -8.95 -6.33 16.86
N LEU A 7 -8.35 -5.92 17.98
CA LEU A 7 -6.90 -5.69 18.10
C LEU A 7 -6.20 -6.96 18.60
N ILE A 8 -5.27 -7.47 17.81
CA ILE A 8 -4.38 -8.56 18.22
C ILE A 8 -3.03 -7.96 18.60
N HIS A 9 -2.68 -8.06 19.89
CA HIS A 9 -1.37 -7.65 20.37
C HIS A 9 -0.29 -8.62 19.91
N LEU A 10 0.39 -8.23 18.84
CA LEU A 10 1.65 -8.79 18.37
C LEU A 10 2.69 -7.67 18.46
N LEU A 11 3.94 -8.00 18.79
CA LEU A 11 5.03 -7.02 18.82
C LEU A 11 5.33 -6.52 17.40
N TYR A 12 4.53 -5.55 16.95
CA TYR A 12 4.48 -5.04 15.60
C TYR A 12 4.36 -3.51 15.61
N ASN A 13 5.48 -2.85 15.93
CA ASN A 13 5.53 -1.40 16.08
C ASN A 13 6.21 -0.77 14.88
N ARG A 14 5.47 -0.55 13.78
CA ARG A 14 6.02 0.06 12.57
C ARG A 14 5.02 0.80 11.71
N TYR A 15 5.53 1.72 10.89
CA TYR A 15 4.77 2.38 9.83
C TYR A 15 5.59 2.57 8.56
N GLY A 16 4.92 2.88 7.44
CA GLY A 16 5.57 3.13 6.15
C GLY A 16 6.30 1.91 5.57
N HIS A 17 5.91 0.72 5.98
CA HIS A 17 6.31 -0.56 5.36
C HIS A 17 5.51 -0.79 4.07
N GLY A 18 6.01 -1.66 3.20
CA GLY A 18 5.23 -2.26 2.12
C GLY A 18 4.67 -3.60 2.58
N SER A 19 3.48 -3.96 2.12
CA SER A 19 2.93 -5.30 2.35
C SER A 19 1.93 -5.69 1.27
N CYS A 20 1.76 -7.00 1.06
CA CYS A 20 0.79 -7.54 0.12
C CYS A 20 0.36 -8.96 0.52
N VAL A 21 -0.82 -9.37 0.05
CA VAL A 21 -1.35 -10.72 0.24
C VAL A 21 -0.71 -11.68 -0.77
N LEU A 22 -0.22 -12.83 -0.31
CA LEU A 22 0.29 -13.91 -1.15
C LEU A 22 -0.82 -14.87 -1.58
N SER A 23 -0.51 -15.79 -2.50
CA SER A 23 -1.45 -16.81 -3.00
C SER A 23 -1.97 -17.77 -1.92
N ASP A 24 -1.22 -17.96 -0.83
CA ASP A 24 -1.62 -18.76 0.33
C ASP A 24 -2.53 -18.01 1.32
N GLY A 25 -2.85 -16.74 1.05
CA GLY A 25 -3.66 -15.88 1.91
C GLY A 25 -2.90 -15.24 3.07
N SER A 26 -1.61 -15.52 3.22
CA SER A 26 -0.74 -14.81 4.17
C SER A 26 -0.41 -13.40 3.67
N ILE A 27 0.08 -12.55 4.58
CA ILE A 27 0.56 -11.21 4.23
C ILE A 27 2.07 -11.16 4.44
N VAL A 28 2.81 -10.81 3.39
CA VAL A 28 4.23 -10.46 3.50
C VAL A 28 4.37 -8.98 3.80
N ILE A 29 5.25 -8.63 4.74
CA ILE A 29 5.51 -7.28 5.21
C ILE A 29 7.01 -7.02 5.07
N ILE A 30 7.38 -5.90 4.45
CA ILE A 30 8.78 -5.58 4.11
C ILE A 30 9.13 -4.20 4.69
N GLY A 31 10.21 -4.17 5.48
CA GLY A 31 10.84 -2.95 5.98
C GLY A 31 9.90 -2.03 6.76
N GLY A 32 10.03 -0.72 6.49
CA GLY A 32 9.32 0.35 7.20
C GLY A 32 10.20 1.10 8.19
N TYR A 33 9.58 1.86 9.07
CA TYR A 33 10.23 2.51 10.21
C TYR A 33 9.56 2.07 11.50
N GLY A 34 10.36 1.61 12.46
CA GLY A 34 9.82 0.97 13.64
C GLY A 34 10.86 0.29 14.48
N GLU A 35 10.39 -0.51 15.42
CA GLU A 35 11.21 -1.38 16.27
C GLU A 35 11.37 -2.74 15.59
N SER A 36 12.54 -3.35 15.73
CA SER A 36 12.72 -4.73 15.24
C SER A 36 11.85 -5.67 16.08
N SER A 37 10.88 -6.32 15.43
CA SER A 37 9.90 -7.20 16.08
C SER A 37 10.53 -8.39 16.82
N PHE A 38 11.78 -8.75 16.49
CA PHE A 38 12.46 -9.93 17.02
C PHE A 38 13.85 -9.60 17.61
N GLY A 39 14.19 -8.33 17.81
CA GLY A 39 15.56 -7.85 18.10
C GLY A 39 15.83 -7.34 19.52
N GLY A 40 14.95 -7.54 20.49
CA GLY A 40 15.05 -6.89 21.81
C GLY A 40 14.79 -5.37 21.76
N ILE A 41 14.94 -4.68 22.89
CA ILE A 41 14.70 -3.22 22.96
C ILE A 41 15.79 -2.49 22.19
N THR A 42 15.49 -2.11 20.95
CA THR A 42 16.36 -1.34 20.07
C THR A 42 15.71 0.00 19.75
N PRO A 43 16.48 1.09 19.57
CA PRO A 43 15.94 2.34 19.06
C PRO A 43 15.22 2.11 17.74
N HIS A 44 14.06 2.73 17.56
CA HIS A 44 13.32 2.62 16.31
C HIS A 44 14.17 3.14 15.13
N SER A 45 14.17 2.41 14.02
CA SER A 45 15.04 2.65 12.87
C SER A 45 14.33 2.30 11.56
N ARG A 46 15.00 2.53 10.41
CA ARG A 46 14.51 1.95 9.15
C ARG A 46 14.84 0.48 9.14
N LEU A 47 13.86 -0.33 8.78
CA LEU A 47 13.94 -1.78 8.83
C LEU A 47 14.17 -2.35 7.42
N ASN A 48 14.77 -3.53 7.38
CA ASN A 48 15.02 -4.35 6.18
C ASN A 48 14.54 -5.79 6.36
N ASP A 49 13.81 -6.07 7.44
CA ASP A 49 13.25 -7.38 7.71
C ASP A 49 12.09 -7.69 6.77
N VAL A 50 11.88 -8.98 6.57
CA VAL A 50 10.74 -9.53 5.85
C VAL A 50 9.97 -10.37 6.86
N LEU A 51 8.72 -9.98 7.11
CA LEU A 51 7.83 -10.70 8.02
C LEU A 51 6.71 -11.37 7.23
N LYS A 52 6.23 -12.49 7.76
CA LYS A 52 5.04 -13.19 7.27
C LYS A 52 3.98 -13.20 8.36
N LEU A 53 2.79 -12.73 8.03
CA LEU A 53 1.61 -12.78 8.88
C LEU A 53 0.64 -13.82 8.34
N GLN A 54 0.29 -14.79 9.17
CA GLN A 54 -0.64 -15.87 8.84
C GLN A 54 -1.77 -15.93 9.85
N LEU A 55 -2.93 -16.36 9.39
CA LEU A 55 -4.07 -16.73 10.22
C LEU A 55 -4.28 -18.22 10.10
N ASP A 56 -4.08 -18.97 11.19
CA ASP A 56 -4.35 -20.40 11.26
C ASP A 56 -5.44 -20.72 12.31
N THR A 57 -5.61 -22.00 12.63
CA THR A 57 -6.61 -22.46 13.62
C THR A 57 -6.35 -21.96 15.04
N GLU A 58 -5.11 -21.59 15.36
CA GLU A 58 -4.69 -21.08 16.67
C GLU A 58 -4.74 -19.54 16.73
N GLY A 59 -4.98 -18.89 15.60
CA GLY A 59 -5.12 -17.44 15.48
C GLY A 59 -4.04 -16.81 14.61
N TRP A 60 -3.77 -15.54 14.88
CA TRP A 60 -2.79 -14.77 14.11
C TRP A 60 -1.37 -15.05 14.59
N LYS A 61 -0.48 -15.33 13.63
CA LYS A 61 0.95 -15.56 13.85
C LYS A 61 1.77 -14.65 12.95
N LEU A 62 2.66 -13.88 13.57
CA LEU A 62 3.63 -13.03 12.89
C LEU A 62 5.02 -13.64 13.09
N CYS A 63 5.71 -13.94 11.99
CA CYS A 63 7.03 -14.57 12.00
C CYS A 63 8.02 -13.75 11.18
N SER A 64 9.29 -13.74 11.61
CA SER A 64 10.41 -13.35 10.75
C SER A 64 10.62 -14.44 9.69
N LEU A 65 10.84 -14.04 8.44
CA LEU A 65 11.30 -14.96 7.41
C LEU A 65 12.84 -15.00 7.42
N ASP A 66 13.39 -16.00 8.10
CA ASP A 66 14.83 -16.15 8.27
C ASP A 66 15.50 -16.81 7.05
N ASN A 67 14.72 -17.55 6.24
CA ASN A 67 15.16 -18.21 5.00
C ASN A 67 14.98 -17.30 3.77
N VAL A 68 15.41 -16.05 3.90
CA VAL A 68 15.41 -15.08 2.79
C VAL A 68 16.83 -14.94 2.25
N HIS A 69 17.05 -15.44 1.05
CA HIS A 69 18.35 -15.42 0.36
C HIS A 69 18.46 -14.27 -0.63
N GLY A 70 19.66 -14.05 -1.16
CA GLY A 70 19.93 -12.99 -2.13
C GLY A 70 20.11 -11.60 -1.49
N SER A 71 20.44 -10.62 -2.34
CA SER A 71 20.64 -9.23 -1.90
C SER A 71 19.38 -8.41 -2.17
N GLY A 72 18.60 -8.16 -1.12
CA GLY A 72 17.42 -7.32 -1.18
C GLY A 72 17.71 -5.81 -1.18
N PRO A 73 16.67 -4.96 -1.04
CA PRO A 73 16.78 -3.51 -1.09
C PRO A 73 17.50 -2.85 0.11
N GLY A 74 17.88 -3.62 1.13
CA GLY A 74 18.41 -3.08 2.39
C GLY A 74 17.31 -2.41 3.22
N VAL A 75 17.63 -1.38 3.99
CA VAL A 75 16.65 -0.67 4.82
C VAL A 75 15.83 0.31 3.98
N LEU A 76 14.50 0.29 4.11
CA LEU A 76 13.63 1.15 3.30
C LEU A 76 12.28 1.45 3.98
N MET A 77 11.77 2.66 3.74
CA MET A 77 10.39 3.05 4.09
C MET A 77 9.72 3.79 2.94
N HIS A 78 8.39 3.80 2.92
CA HIS A 78 7.54 4.40 1.87
C HIS A 78 7.81 3.87 0.45
N HIS A 79 8.26 2.62 0.36
CA HIS A 79 8.24 1.84 -0.87
C HIS A 79 6.86 1.21 -1.03
N THR A 80 6.64 0.58 -2.18
CA THR A 80 5.50 -0.30 -2.40
C THR A 80 5.97 -1.74 -2.48
N ALA A 81 5.14 -2.67 -1.99
CA ALA A 81 5.30 -4.10 -2.14
C ALA A 81 4.01 -4.62 -2.78
N THR A 82 4.13 -5.22 -3.97
CA THR A 82 2.98 -5.60 -4.80
C THR A 82 3.08 -7.08 -5.13
N ALA A 83 2.04 -7.85 -4.83
CA ALA A 83 1.95 -9.24 -5.25
C ALA A 83 1.91 -9.32 -6.78
N ILE A 84 2.75 -10.17 -7.35
CA ILE A 84 2.86 -10.48 -8.79
C ILE A 84 2.96 -12.00 -8.95
N ALA A 85 2.98 -12.49 -10.20
CA ALA A 85 2.96 -13.91 -10.53
C ALA A 85 1.85 -14.65 -9.76
N ASN A 86 0.64 -14.10 -9.79
CA ASN A 86 -0.53 -14.61 -9.05
C ASN A 86 -0.29 -14.79 -7.53
N GLY A 87 0.54 -13.95 -6.92
CA GLY A 87 0.79 -13.97 -5.47
C GLY A 87 1.92 -14.90 -5.01
N THR A 88 2.72 -15.43 -5.94
CA THR A 88 3.90 -16.26 -5.63
C THR A 88 5.21 -15.44 -5.56
N ALA A 89 5.15 -14.16 -5.91
CA ALA A 89 6.26 -13.24 -5.82
C ALA A 89 5.80 -11.84 -5.43
N VAL A 90 6.71 -11.05 -4.87
CA VAL A 90 6.48 -9.68 -4.43
C VAL A 90 7.43 -8.74 -5.17
N PHE A 91 6.86 -7.83 -5.94
CA PHE A 91 7.58 -6.73 -6.57
C PHE A 91 7.76 -5.58 -5.58
N VAL A 92 8.99 -5.11 -5.41
CA VAL A 92 9.34 -3.99 -4.52
C VAL A 92 10.01 -2.88 -5.30
N ILE A 93 9.47 -1.66 -5.18
CA ILE A 93 9.98 -0.48 -5.88
C ILE A 93 9.98 0.77 -5.00
N GLY A 94 11.03 1.58 -5.21
CA GLY A 94 11.21 2.90 -4.63
C GLY A 94 11.36 2.84 -3.11
N GLY A 95 10.84 3.87 -2.44
CA GLY A 95 11.10 4.10 -1.02
C GLY A 95 12.44 4.81 -0.80
N ARG A 96 12.80 4.96 0.48
CA ARG A 96 13.96 5.77 0.86
C ARG A 96 14.55 5.40 2.21
N THR A 97 15.83 5.74 2.41
CA THR A 97 16.47 5.77 3.73
C THR A 97 16.40 7.17 4.36
N SER A 98 16.38 8.22 3.52
CA SER A 98 16.18 9.61 3.91
C SER A 98 15.50 10.36 2.75
N PRO A 99 14.88 11.55 2.96
CA PRO A 99 14.32 12.33 1.85
C PRO A 99 15.29 12.64 0.71
N ALA A 100 16.61 12.63 0.96
CA ALA A 100 17.64 12.83 -0.07
C ALA A 100 18.20 11.52 -0.66
N CYS A 101 17.85 10.37 -0.08
CA CYS A 101 18.40 9.06 -0.44
C CYS A 101 17.28 8.09 -0.85
N PRO A 102 16.68 8.26 -2.04
CA PRO A 102 15.72 7.31 -2.58
C PRO A 102 16.41 6.00 -3.00
N ASN A 103 15.70 4.89 -2.89
CA ASN A 103 16.09 3.64 -3.51
C ASN A 103 15.95 3.76 -5.04
N LYS A 104 16.99 3.35 -5.77
CA LYS A 104 17.11 3.50 -7.23
C LYS A 104 16.89 2.19 -7.99
N LYS A 105 16.73 1.09 -7.28
CA LYS A 105 16.67 -0.26 -7.83
C LYS A 105 15.28 -0.86 -7.62
N MET A 106 14.95 -1.84 -8.45
CA MET A 106 13.72 -2.61 -8.38
C MET A 106 14.06 -4.04 -8.02
N PHE A 107 13.23 -4.67 -7.21
CA PHE A 107 13.49 -6.01 -6.70
C PHE A 107 12.27 -6.91 -6.81
N VAL A 108 12.50 -8.21 -6.93
CA VAL A 108 11.50 -9.25 -6.71
C VAL A 108 11.95 -10.12 -5.56
N LEU A 109 11.05 -10.34 -4.60
CA LEU A 109 11.15 -11.42 -3.62
C LEU A 109 10.27 -12.57 -4.11
N ARG A 110 10.87 -13.71 -4.47
CA ARG A 110 10.15 -14.87 -5.01
C ARG A 110 10.19 -16.01 -4.01
N GLU A 111 9.06 -16.71 -3.84
CA GLU A 111 9.07 -17.97 -3.10
C GLU A 111 9.77 -19.05 -3.93
N ASN A 112 10.77 -19.73 -3.36
CA ASN A 112 11.59 -20.71 -4.08
C ASN A 112 10.78 -21.94 -4.45
N GLU A 113 10.01 -22.44 -3.49
CA GLU A 113 9.10 -23.57 -3.63
C GLU A 113 7.77 -23.19 -2.99
N PRO A 114 6.62 -23.54 -3.60
CA PRO A 114 5.32 -23.20 -3.05
C PRO A 114 5.18 -23.67 -1.59
N PHE A 115 4.76 -22.76 -0.71
CA PHE A 115 4.51 -23.01 0.72
C PHE A 115 5.75 -23.43 1.53
N SER A 116 6.96 -23.13 1.06
CA SER A 116 8.21 -23.51 1.74
C SER A 116 8.70 -22.49 2.77
N ASP A 117 8.13 -21.27 2.75
CA ASP A 117 8.63 -20.10 3.49
C ASP A 117 10.11 -19.75 3.20
N ALA A 118 10.68 -20.31 2.12
CA ALA A 118 11.99 -19.96 1.61
C ALA A 118 11.84 -18.99 0.44
N PHE A 119 12.45 -17.82 0.55
CA PHE A 119 12.35 -16.79 -0.48
C PHE A 119 13.72 -16.36 -0.98
N GLU A 120 13.76 -15.85 -2.20
CA GLU A 120 14.96 -15.32 -2.83
C GLU A 120 14.72 -13.91 -3.39
N TRP A 121 15.61 -12.99 -3.00
CA TRP A 121 15.71 -11.67 -3.59
C TRP A 121 16.47 -11.70 -4.91
N SER A 122 15.90 -11.02 -5.90
CA SER A 122 16.57 -10.69 -7.16
C SER A 122 16.40 -9.22 -7.49
N GLU A 123 17.47 -8.58 -7.96
CA GLU A 123 17.41 -7.24 -8.56
C GLU A 123 16.87 -7.37 -9.99
N ILE A 124 15.88 -6.55 -10.35
CA ILE A 124 15.35 -6.51 -11.71
C ILE A 124 16.28 -5.67 -12.58
N VAL A 125 16.73 -6.28 -13.68
CA VAL A 125 17.35 -5.56 -14.79
C VAL A 125 16.25 -5.25 -15.81
N LEU A 126 15.95 -3.96 -15.97
CA LEU A 126 14.94 -3.50 -16.91
C LEU A 126 15.34 -3.80 -18.36
N HIS A 127 14.34 -4.05 -19.20
CA HIS A 127 14.53 -4.16 -20.65
C HIS A 127 15.22 -2.91 -21.21
N PRO A 128 16.16 -3.00 -22.19
CA PRO A 128 16.93 -1.85 -22.67
C PRO A 128 16.10 -0.66 -23.20
N GLU A 129 14.92 -0.95 -23.74
CA GLU A 129 13.98 0.07 -24.26
C GLU A 129 13.06 0.66 -23.19
N SER A 130 13.32 0.37 -21.92
CA SER A 130 12.50 0.88 -20.82
C SER A 130 12.60 2.40 -20.68
N ALA A 131 11.48 3.02 -20.32
CA ALA A 131 11.45 4.40 -19.89
C ALA A 131 12.32 4.62 -18.64
N VAL A 132 12.82 5.84 -18.48
CA VAL A 132 13.53 6.25 -17.26
C VAL A 132 12.53 6.80 -16.27
N MET A 133 12.48 6.19 -15.08
CA MET A 133 11.66 6.65 -13.96
C MET A 133 12.56 7.26 -12.88
N GLU A 134 12.18 8.45 -12.39
CA GLU A 134 12.89 9.06 -11.27
C GLU A 134 12.66 8.24 -9.99
N PRO A 135 13.72 7.93 -9.21
CA PRO A 135 13.60 7.28 -7.91
C PRO A 135 12.64 8.04 -6.98
N CYS A 136 11.58 7.37 -6.53
CA CYS A 136 10.51 7.99 -5.77
C CYS A 136 10.03 7.14 -4.58
N TRP A 137 9.26 7.77 -3.71
CA TRP A 137 8.63 7.16 -2.53
C TRP A 137 7.22 7.73 -2.35
N ARG A 138 6.37 7.10 -1.52
CA ARG A 138 4.95 7.50 -1.33
C ARG A 138 4.12 7.50 -2.63
N HIS A 139 4.59 6.78 -3.64
CA HIS A 139 3.81 6.39 -4.82
C HIS A 139 2.92 5.19 -4.45
N THR A 140 2.03 4.82 -5.35
CA THR A 140 1.31 3.54 -5.29
C THR A 140 1.77 2.64 -6.42
N ALA A 141 1.69 1.33 -6.21
CA ALA A 141 1.95 0.31 -7.21
C ALA A 141 0.90 -0.78 -7.07
N ASN A 142 0.24 -1.12 -8.18
CA ASN A 142 -0.87 -2.05 -8.19
C ASN A 142 -0.75 -3.00 -9.38
N CYS A 143 -0.84 -4.30 -9.11
CA CYS A 143 -0.86 -5.33 -10.14
C CYS A 143 -2.27 -5.45 -10.73
N ILE A 144 -2.35 -5.51 -12.06
CA ILE A 144 -3.56 -5.82 -12.82
C ILE A 144 -3.22 -6.65 -14.05
N HIS A 145 -4.25 -7.25 -14.66
CA HIS A 145 -4.11 -7.94 -15.94
C HIS A 145 -4.67 -7.07 -17.06
N VAL A 146 -3.88 -6.87 -18.12
CA VAL A 146 -4.23 -6.07 -19.29
C VAL A 146 -3.83 -6.85 -20.53
N ASP A 147 -4.74 -7.05 -21.48
CA ASP A 147 -4.46 -7.78 -22.73
C ASP A 147 -3.83 -9.18 -22.51
N ASN A 148 -4.24 -9.88 -21.44
CA ASN A 148 -3.67 -11.15 -20.93
C ASN A 148 -2.23 -11.07 -20.40
N GLU A 149 -1.69 -9.88 -20.20
CA GLU A 149 -0.40 -9.66 -19.55
C GLU A 149 -0.59 -9.18 -18.11
N GLU A 150 0.22 -9.72 -17.20
CA GLU A 150 0.32 -9.18 -15.85
C GLU A 150 1.22 -7.93 -15.88
N VAL A 151 0.68 -6.81 -15.40
CA VAL A 151 1.38 -5.52 -15.36
C VAL A 151 1.25 -4.87 -13.99
N VAL A 152 2.30 -4.15 -13.59
CA VAL A 152 2.27 -3.28 -12.42
C VAL A 152 2.17 -1.83 -12.88
N LEU A 153 1.14 -1.13 -12.40
CA LEU A 153 0.97 0.29 -12.62
C LEU A 153 1.51 1.07 -11.42
N ILE A 154 2.44 1.98 -11.68
CA ILE A 154 3.10 2.83 -10.69
C ILE A 154 2.61 4.26 -10.86
N VAL A 155 2.00 4.83 -9.83
CA VAL A 155 1.29 6.12 -9.91
C VAL A 155 1.89 7.14 -8.94
N GLY A 156 2.28 8.30 -9.47
CA GLY A 156 2.67 9.48 -8.71
C GLY A 156 3.86 9.26 -7.75
N GLY A 157 3.75 9.79 -6.54
CA GLY A 157 4.77 9.75 -5.50
C GLY A 157 5.53 11.06 -5.32
N SER A 158 6.62 11.01 -4.57
CA SER A 158 7.55 12.11 -4.33
C SER A 158 8.96 11.69 -4.73
N CYS A 159 9.75 12.60 -5.27
CA CYS A 159 11.18 12.42 -5.47
C CYS A 159 11.96 13.56 -4.80
N VAL A 160 13.30 13.55 -4.92
CA VAL A 160 14.17 14.56 -4.31
C VAL A 160 13.83 15.98 -4.77
N ARG A 161 13.40 16.14 -6.03
CA ARG A 161 13.15 17.45 -6.65
C ARG A 161 11.68 17.86 -6.67
N THR A 162 10.76 16.91 -6.49
CA THR A 162 9.32 17.14 -6.69
C THR A 162 8.52 16.47 -5.59
N CYS A 163 7.74 17.26 -4.85
CA CYS A 163 6.94 16.77 -3.73
C CYS A 163 5.79 15.84 -4.17
N ALA A 164 5.21 16.08 -5.34
CA ALA A 164 4.09 15.30 -5.86
C ALA A 164 4.22 15.13 -7.38
N LEU A 165 4.42 13.88 -7.83
CA LEU A 165 4.61 13.50 -9.23
C LEU A 165 3.27 13.28 -9.93
N VAL A 166 3.22 13.58 -11.22
CA VAL A 166 2.05 13.38 -12.09
C VAL A 166 2.13 12.11 -12.94
N ASP A 167 3.32 11.51 -13.01
CA ASP A 167 3.60 10.44 -13.96
C ASP A 167 2.94 9.12 -13.56
N ILE A 168 2.61 8.34 -14.58
CA ILE A 168 2.10 6.97 -14.45
C ILE A 168 2.97 6.06 -15.33
N TYR A 169 3.44 4.97 -14.75
CA TYR A 169 4.25 3.97 -15.45
C TYR A 169 3.56 2.62 -15.45
N LYS A 170 3.76 1.85 -16.51
CA LYS A 170 3.33 0.45 -16.67
C LYS A 170 4.59 -0.42 -16.75
N LEU A 171 4.71 -1.41 -15.88
CA LEU A 171 5.78 -2.41 -15.90
C LEU A 171 5.18 -3.75 -16.29
N ASN A 172 5.60 -4.32 -17.42
CA ASN A 172 5.27 -5.71 -17.75
C ASN A 172 6.14 -6.65 -16.89
N THR A 173 5.51 -7.57 -16.15
CA THR A 173 6.22 -8.43 -15.18
C THR A 173 6.93 -9.62 -15.83
N ALA A 174 6.61 -9.97 -17.07
CA ALA A 174 7.27 -11.02 -17.83
C ALA A 174 8.54 -10.52 -18.54
N SER A 175 8.46 -9.34 -19.15
CA SER A 175 9.57 -8.77 -19.94
C SER A 175 10.41 -7.75 -19.17
N TRP A 176 9.96 -7.31 -17.99
CA TRP A 176 10.55 -6.21 -17.23
C TRP A 176 10.74 -4.93 -18.06
N ARG A 177 9.79 -4.67 -18.98
CA ARG A 177 9.76 -3.44 -19.78
C ARG A 177 8.92 -2.41 -19.05
N LEU A 178 9.56 -1.30 -18.68
CA LEU A 178 8.89 -0.16 -18.06
C LEU A 178 8.51 0.86 -19.14
N GLU A 179 7.26 1.29 -19.16
CA GLU A 179 6.75 2.28 -20.11
C GLU A 179 6.09 3.42 -19.35
N LYS A 180 6.36 4.66 -19.76
CA LYS A 180 5.61 5.82 -19.27
C LYS A 180 4.32 5.94 -20.06
N LEU A 181 3.17 5.98 -19.39
CA LEU A 181 1.89 6.14 -20.06
C LEU A 181 1.73 7.56 -20.62
N CYS A 182 1.01 7.67 -21.74
CA CYS A 182 0.63 8.96 -22.35
C CYS A 182 -0.49 9.70 -21.59
N VAL A 183 -0.86 9.21 -20.40
CA VAL A 183 -1.78 9.86 -19.46
C VAL A 183 -1.05 10.18 -18.17
N SER A 184 -1.41 11.29 -17.55
CA SER A 184 -0.82 11.76 -16.29
C SER A 184 -1.91 12.24 -15.36
N LEU A 185 -1.62 12.26 -14.05
CA LEU A 185 -2.50 12.85 -13.05
C LEU A 185 -2.73 14.33 -13.38
N PRO A 186 -3.97 14.86 -13.25
CA PRO A 186 -4.26 16.29 -13.50
C PRO A 186 -3.49 17.22 -12.55
N GLU A 187 -3.26 16.75 -11.33
CA GLU A 187 -2.43 17.37 -10.30
C GLU A 187 -1.48 16.30 -9.75
N GLY A 188 -0.25 16.68 -9.40
CA GLY A 188 0.72 15.74 -8.84
C GLY A 188 0.24 15.19 -7.50
N ARG A 189 0.50 13.91 -7.20
CA ARG A 189 0.04 13.29 -5.95
C ARG A 189 1.10 12.44 -5.26
N CYS A 190 1.23 12.56 -3.96
CA CYS A 190 1.91 11.58 -3.10
C CYS A 190 0.99 11.15 -1.94
N PHE A 191 1.28 10.02 -1.29
CA PHE A 191 0.43 9.47 -0.21
C PHE A 191 -1.05 9.28 -0.60
N HIS A 192 -1.36 9.20 -1.88
CA HIS A 192 -2.70 8.85 -2.34
C HIS A 192 -2.94 7.36 -2.12
N SER A 193 -4.21 6.98 -2.05
CA SER A 193 -4.61 5.58 -2.05
C SER A 193 -4.88 5.13 -3.47
N CYS A 194 -4.53 3.89 -3.79
CA CYS A 194 -4.80 3.30 -5.09
C CYS A 194 -5.15 1.83 -4.93
N VAL A 195 -6.20 1.38 -5.62
CA VAL A 195 -6.66 0.00 -5.58
C VAL A 195 -7.13 -0.47 -6.95
N SER A 196 -6.82 -1.73 -7.28
CA SER A 196 -7.31 -2.39 -8.49
C SER A 196 -8.79 -2.70 -8.34
N CYS A 197 -9.64 -2.10 -9.18
CA CYS A 197 -11.07 -2.36 -9.19
C CYS A 197 -11.62 -2.41 -10.62
N TRP A 198 -12.49 -3.38 -10.87
CA TRP A 198 -12.98 -3.71 -12.22
C TRP A 198 -11.79 -3.93 -13.19
N GLU A 199 -11.72 -3.19 -14.29
CA GLU A 199 -10.67 -3.29 -15.33
C GLU A 199 -9.60 -2.20 -15.20
N GLY A 200 -9.38 -1.67 -14.00
CA GLY A 200 -8.52 -0.50 -13.83
C GLY A 200 -8.15 -0.21 -12.39
N LEU A 201 -7.73 1.04 -12.15
CA LEU A 201 -7.34 1.53 -10.83
C LEU A 201 -8.22 2.70 -10.41
N MET A 202 -8.68 2.67 -9.18
CA MET A 202 -9.21 3.86 -8.51
C MET A 202 -8.14 4.50 -7.66
N ILE A 203 -7.91 5.79 -7.87
CA ILE A 203 -6.89 6.61 -7.20
C ILE A 203 -7.63 7.68 -6.40
N CYS A 204 -7.45 7.73 -5.08
CA CYS A 204 -8.18 8.64 -4.21
C CYS A 204 -7.27 9.41 -3.26
N GLY A 205 -7.56 10.71 -3.13
CA GLY A 205 -6.92 11.63 -2.20
C GLY A 205 -5.42 11.79 -2.41
N GLY A 206 -4.68 11.86 -1.31
CA GLY A 206 -3.24 12.14 -1.29
C GLY A 206 -2.94 13.61 -0.98
N MET A 207 -1.68 14.00 -1.19
CA MET A 207 -1.23 15.40 -1.10
C MET A 207 -0.76 15.92 -2.45
N ASP A 208 -1.09 17.17 -2.72
CA ASP A 208 -0.64 17.91 -3.90
C ASP A 208 0.81 18.42 -3.76
N SER A 209 1.27 19.17 -4.76
CA SER A 209 2.61 19.80 -4.74
C SER A 209 2.79 20.87 -3.64
N SER A 210 1.68 21.42 -3.13
CA SER A 210 1.63 22.39 -2.03
C SER A 210 1.44 21.70 -0.67
N MET A 211 1.54 20.37 -0.62
CA MET A 211 1.35 19.54 0.57
C MET A 211 -0.05 19.69 1.19
N GLN A 212 -1.06 20.01 0.38
CA GLN A 212 -2.45 20.07 0.81
C GLN A 212 -3.17 18.74 0.56
N PRO A 213 -4.02 18.25 1.49
CA PRO A 213 -4.82 17.05 1.27
C PRO A 213 -5.81 17.23 0.12
N ILE A 214 -5.91 16.21 -0.74
CA ILE A 214 -6.77 16.19 -1.93
C ILE A 214 -8.03 15.38 -1.63
N SER A 215 -9.19 15.80 -2.15
CA SER A 215 -10.48 15.09 -2.06
C SER A 215 -10.87 14.33 -3.32
N SER A 216 -10.28 14.66 -4.46
CA SER A 216 -10.68 14.10 -5.75
C SER A 216 -10.24 12.65 -5.91
N CYS A 217 -11.10 11.86 -6.56
CA CYS A 217 -10.80 10.50 -6.99
C CYS A 217 -10.76 10.44 -8.52
N LEU A 218 -9.91 9.56 -9.03
CA LEU A 218 -9.69 9.33 -10.45
C LEU A 218 -9.83 7.84 -10.73
N TYR A 219 -10.29 7.49 -11.92
CA TYR A 219 -10.32 6.13 -12.42
C TYR A 219 -9.46 6.02 -13.68
N LEU A 220 -8.40 5.22 -13.57
CA LEU A 220 -7.51 4.87 -14.66
C LEU A 220 -7.99 3.54 -15.25
N ARG A 221 -8.42 3.55 -16.52
CA ARG A 221 -8.91 2.36 -17.21
C ARG A 221 -8.13 2.12 -18.49
N HIS A 222 -7.81 0.85 -18.74
CA HIS A 222 -7.40 0.39 -20.07
C HIS A 222 -8.65 0.11 -20.91
N SER A 223 -8.70 0.70 -22.10
CA SER A 223 -9.94 0.75 -22.90
C SER A 223 -9.83 0.06 -24.26
N LEU A 224 -8.64 0.10 -24.83
CA LEU A 224 -8.21 -0.56 -26.07
C LEU A 224 -6.73 -0.90 -25.88
N PRO A 225 -6.16 -1.80 -26.70
CA PRO A 225 -4.72 -2.08 -26.68
C PRO A 225 -3.89 -0.79 -26.67
N ASP A 226 -3.03 -0.66 -25.66
CA ASP A 226 -2.19 0.51 -25.37
C ASP A 226 -2.91 1.86 -25.13
N VAL A 227 -4.25 1.89 -25.01
CA VAL A 227 -5.02 3.10 -24.75
C VAL A 227 -5.52 3.14 -23.31
N TRP A 228 -4.95 4.08 -22.56
CA TRP A 228 -5.30 4.38 -21.19
C TRP A 228 -6.11 5.66 -21.10
N ASN A 229 -7.17 5.64 -20.30
CA ASN A 229 -7.99 6.80 -20.01
C ASN A 229 -8.01 7.05 -18.51
N LEU A 230 -7.72 8.29 -18.12
CA LEU A 230 -7.83 8.75 -16.75
C LEU A 230 -9.01 9.72 -16.65
N SER A 231 -9.98 9.41 -15.81
CA SER A 231 -11.22 10.18 -15.68
C SER A 231 -11.51 10.53 -14.22
N PRO A 232 -12.07 11.71 -13.92
CA PRO A 232 -12.51 12.03 -12.57
C PRO A 232 -13.73 11.19 -12.18
N VAL A 233 -13.75 10.74 -10.92
CA VAL A 233 -14.91 10.08 -10.30
C VAL A 233 -15.48 11.01 -9.25
N HIS A 234 -16.71 11.45 -9.49
CA HIS A 234 -17.43 12.33 -8.57
C HIS A 234 -18.37 11.50 -7.70
N PHE A 235 -18.24 11.68 -6.39
CA PHE A 235 -19.13 11.10 -5.39
C PHE A 235 -20.06 12.17 -4.82
N SER A 236 -21.25 11.75 -4.40
CA SER A 236 -22.19 12.60 -3.67
C SER A 236 -22.55 11.93 -2.33
N PRO A 237 -22.14 12.51 -1.18
CA PRO A 237 -21.33 13.72 -1.03
C PRO A 237 -19.86 13.53 -1.51
N PRO A 238 -19.08 14.61 -1.69
CA PRO A 238 -17.65 14.50 -2.00
C PRO A 238 -16.90 13.75 -0.89
N ILE A 239 -15.87 12.98 -1.26
CA ILE A 239 -14.99 12.33 -0.30
C ILE A 239 -14.18 13.40 0.45
N PRO A 240 -14.04 13.31 1.79
CA PRO A 240 -13.22 14.24 2.55
C PRO A 240 -11.76 14.27 2.06
N PRO A 241 -11.11 15.44 2.03
CA PRO A 241 -9.72 15.54 1.62
C PRO A 241 -8.80 14.88 2.67
N LYS A 242 -8.19 13.75 2.29
CA LYS A 242 -7.31 12.96 3.15
C LYS A 242 -6.09 12.45 2.38
N TYR A 243 -4.98 12.31 3.09
CA TYR A 243 -3.78 11.62 2.59
C TYR A 243 -3.39 10.46 3.50
N SER A 244 -2.53 9.59 2.98
CA SER A 244 -2.06 8.38 3.67
C SER A 244 -3.18 7.39 4.04
N MET A 245 -4.26 7.37 3.25
CA MET A 245 -5.27 6.32 3.29
C MET A 245 -4.74 5.05 2.63
N SER A 246 -5.23 3.90 3.05
CA SER A 246 -5.05 2.62 2.34
C SER A 246 -6.40 2.05 1.92
N ALA A 247 -6.43 1.28 0.83
CA ALA A 247 -7.65 0.88 0.16
C ALA A 247 -7.73 -0.63 -0.04
N ALA A 248 -8.93 -1.18 0.09
CA ALA A 248 -9.25 -2.55 -0.26
C ALA A 248 -10.58 -2.61 -1.04
N VAL A 249 -10.77 -3.66 -1.84
CA VAL A 249 -11.96 -3.88 -2.67
C VAL A 249 -12.70 -5.11 -2.18
N THR A 250 -14.02 -5.01 -2.02
CA THR A 250 -14.92 -6.12 -1.71
C THR A 250 -16.19 -6.04 -2.55
N GLY A 251 -16.37 -7.01 -3.46
CA GLY A 251 -17.45 -6.94 -4.45
C GLY A 251 -17.43 -5.61 -5.25
N ASP A 252 -18.55 -4.90 -5.27
CA ASP A 252 -18.69 -3.58 -5.90
C ASP A 252 -18.35 -2.39 -4.98
N HIS A 253 -17.70 -2.65 -3.85
CA HIS A 253 -17.34 -1.64 -2.87
C HIS A 253 -15.83 -1.46 -2.74
N VAL A 254 -15.44 -0.22 -2.45
CA VAL A 254 -14.08 0.12 -2.02
C VAL A 254 -14.11 0.70 -0.63
N ILE A 255 -13.23 0.18 0.22
CA ILE A 255 -13.05 0.63 1.58
C ILE A 255 -11.75 1.42 1.61
N LEU A 256 -11.84 2.73 1.84
CA LEU A 256 -10.68 3.54 2.21
C LEU A 256 -10.59 3.59 3.73
N SER A 257 -9.41 3.28 4.27
CA SER A 257 -9.16 3.24 5.71
C SER A 257 -8.11 4.25 6.14
N GLY A 258 -8.35 4.86 7.30
CA GLY A 258 -7.48 5.82 7.95
C GLY A 258 -7.25 7.08 7.13
N GLY A 259 -6.02 7.56 7.17
CA GLY A 259 -5.56 8.79 6.57
C GLY A 259 -5.84 10.02 7.42
N VAL A 260 -5.13 11.10 7.09
CA VAL A 260 -5.16 12.37 7.82
C VAL A 260 -5.72 13.45 6.89
N GLY A 261 -6.61 14.27 7.43
CA GLY A 261 -7.17 15.46 6.78
C GLY A 261 -7.14 16.64 7.74
N LEU A 262 -7.56 17.81 7.26
CA LEU A 262 -7.64 19.03 8.08
C LEU A 262 -8.93 19.09 8.91
N GLU A 263 -9.97 18.42 8.45
CA GLU A 263 -11.29 18.37 9.09
C GLU A 263 -11.56 16.99 9.70
N PRO A 264 -12.37 16.90 10.76
CA PRO A 264 -12.85 15.64 11.28
C PRO A 264 -13.52 14.81 10.18
N SER A 265 -13.10 13.56 10.03
CA SER A 265 -13.61 12.66 9.00
C SER A 265 -13.64 11.21 9.50
N PRO A 266 -14.45 10.34 8.88
CA PRO A 266 -14.52 8.94 9.26
C PRO A 266 -13.18 8.20 9.14
N ASP A 267 -12.99 7.18 9.97
CA ASP A 267 -11.85 6.27 9.88
C ASP A 267 -11.97 5.31 8.70
N LEU A 268 -13.20 4.93 8.35
CA LEU A 268 -13.53 4.16 7.16
C LEU A 268 -14.48 4.93 6.26
N ILE A 269 -14.17 4.95 4.96
CA ILE A 269 -15.05 5.44 3.90
C ILE A 269 -15.37 4.24 3.02
N VAL A 270 -16.63 3.82 3.06
CA VAL A 270 -17.12 2.69 2.28
C VAL A 270 -17.85 3.22 1.06
N ILE A 271 -17.23 3.06 -0.10
CA ILE A 271 -17.66 3.57 -1.38
C ILE A 271 -18.45 2.48 -2.11
N ASN A 272 -19.67 2.78 -2.52
CA ASN A 272 -20.37 1.99 -3.53
C ASN A 272 -20.03 2.55 -4.91
N LEU A 273 -19.31 1.77 -5.70
CA LEU A 273 -18.77 2.24 -6.97
C LEU A 273 -19.85 2.44 -8.04
N ALA A 274 -20.88 1.59 -8.06
CA ALA A 274 -21.97 1.65 -9.02
C ALA A 274 -22.86 2.89 -8.77
N LEU A 275 -23.20 3.14 -7.51
CA LEU A 275 -24.07 4.23 -7.09
C LEU A 275 -23.32 5.57 -6.95
N ARG A 276 -21.99 5.55 -6.88
CA ARG A 276 -21.14 6.73 -6.64
C ARG A 276 -21.53 7.50 -5.37
N ILE A 277 -21.85 6.74 -4.34
CA ILE A 277 -22.12 7.24 -2.99
C ILE A 277 -21.16 6.56 -2.01
N TRP A 278 -21.02 7.14 -0.82
CA TRP A 278 -20.27 6.52 0.26
C TRP A 278 -20.92 6.81 1.60
N PHE A 279 -20.59 6.00 2.60
CA PHE A 279 -20.90 6.29 4.00
C PHE A 279 -19.65 6.11 4.86
N GLY A 280 -19.65 6.79 6.01
CA GLY A 280 -18.55 6.79 6.97
C GLY A 280 -18.80 5.86 8.16
N ALA A 281 -17.75 5.16 8.58
CA ALA A 281 -17.71 4.49 9.87
C ALA A 281 -16.53 4.98 10.71
N MET A 282 -16.76 5.15 12.00
CA MET A 282 -15.71 5.38 13.00
C MET A 282 -15.27 4.02 13.53
N ILE A 283 -13.96 3.85 13.70
CA ILE A 283 -13.39 2.70 14.37
C ILE A 283 -13.34 3.04 15.85
N PHE A 284 -14.04 2.25 16.67
CA PHE A 284 -13.99 2.42 18.12
C PHE A 284 -13.10 1.34 18.74
N HIS A 285 -12.21 1.76 19.65
CA HIS A 285 -11.41 0.86 20.46
C HIS A 285 -11.33 1.41 21.89
N GLU A 286 -11.73 0.61 22.88
CA GLU A 286 -11.93 1.07 24.26
C GLU A 286 -10.63 1.48 24.98
N LYS A 287 -9.48 0.98 24.54
CA LYS A 287 -8.24 1.01 25.35
C LYS A 287 -7.07 1.76 24.74
N GLU A 288 -7.08 2.00 23.44
CA GLU A 288 -5.91 2.52 22.73
C GLU A 288 -6.30 3.42 21.56
N ASP A 289 -5.57 4.52 21.41
CA ASP A 289 -5.66 5.40 20.25
C ASP A 289 -4.89 4.80 19.07
N ILE A 290 -5.62 4.42 18.04
CA ILE A 290 -5.07 3.81 16.83
C ILE A 290 -4.88 4.90 15.78
N LEU A 291 -3.62 5.16 15.42
CA LEU A 291 -3.26 6.14 14.40
C LEU A 291 -3.13 5.46 13.04
N LEU A 292 -4.21 5.47 12.26
CA LEU A 292 -4.23 4.91 10.91
C LEU A 292 -3.60 5.87 9.89
N GLU A 293 -2.33 6.22 10.11
CA GLU A 293 -1.48 6.94 9.16
C GLU A 293 -0.28 6.03 8.81
N LYS A 294 0.09 5.97 7.53
CA LYS A 294 1.20 5.15 7.00
C LYS A 294 1.06 3.65 7.32
N HIS A 295 -0.16 3.18 7.57
CA HIS A 295 -0.51 1.76 7.67
C HIS A 295 -0.76 1.17 6.27
N THR A 296 -0.87 -0.14 6.21
CA THR A 296 -1.34 -0.86 5.03
C THR A 296 -2.66 -1.56 5.34
N CYS A 297 -3.45 -1.87 4.32
CA CYS A 297 -4.77 -2.47 4.45
C CYS A 297 -4.95 -3.57 3.42
N HIS A 298 -5.43 -4.74 3.87
CA HIS A 298 -5.62 -5.92 3.03
C HIS A 298 -6.95 -6.59 3.35
N LEU A 299 -7.72 -6.93 2.33
CA LEU A 299 -8.90 -7.79 2.50
C LEU A 299 -8.48 -9.24 2.32
N LEU A 300 -8.70 -10.06 3.35
CA LEU A 300 -8.49 -11.50 3.30
C LEU A 300 -9.80 -12.25 3.03
N ALA A 301 -9.67 -13.54 2.72
CA ALA A 301 -10.80 -14.45 2.60
C ALA A 301 -11.71 -14.38 3.83
N GLY A 302 -13.02 -14.59 3.62
CA GLY A 302 -14.01 -14.45 4.68
C GLY A 302 -14.29 -13.00 5.08
N GLN A 303 -14.06 -12.04 4.17
CA GLN A 303 -14.47 -10.65 4.33
C GLN A 303 -13.79 -9.93 5.50
N LYS A 304 -12.55 -10.33 5.84
CA LYS A 304 -11.78 -9.75 6.95
C LYS A 304 -10.80 -8.71 6.45
N LEU A 305 -11.04 -7.45 6.82
CA LEU A 305 -10.13 -6.35 6.57
C LEU A 305 -9.04 -6.34 7.64
N VAL A 306 -7.78 -6.33 7.23
CA VAL A 306 -6.61 -6.31 8.11
C VAL A 306 -5.89 -4.98 7.91
N LEU A 307 -5.75 -4.21 8.98
CA LEU A 307 -5.00 -2.96 9.03
C LEU A 307 -3.70 -3.21 9.78
N LEU A 308 -2.57 -3.01 9.09
CA LEU A 308 -1.25 -3.32 9.62
C LEU A 308 -0.49 -2.05 9.94
N GLY A 309 -0.13 -1.92 11.21
CA GLY A 309 0.80 -0.92 11.72
C GLY A 309 0.20 0.47 11.58
N GLY A 310 1.07 1.43 11.28
CA GLY A 310 0.70 2.83 11.26
C GLY A 310 1.16 3.54 12.52
N GLY A 311 1.20 4.86 12.44
CA GLY A 311 1.79 5.69 13.47
C GLY A 311 2.37 6.99 12.90
N GLY A 312 2.99 7.75 13.79
CA GLY A 312 3.44 9.09 13.49
C GLY A 312 4.38 9.62 14.54
N ASN A 313 5.05 10.72 14.20
CA ASN A 313 5.92 11.42 15.13
C ASN A 313 5.17 12.64 15.66
N CYS A 314 5.00 12.70 16.97
CA CYS A 314 4.49 13.87 17.66
C CYS A 314 5.69 14.66 18.19
N PHE A 315 5.94 15.87 17.66
CA PHE A 315 7.17 16.64 17.90
C PHE A 315 7.55 16.79 19.40
N SER A 316 6.56 16.84 20.30
CA SER A 316 6.78 16.98 21.74
C SER A 316 6.59 15.69 22.56
N PHE A 317 6.00 14.63 21.98
CA PHE A 317 5.59 13.42 22.71
C PHE A 317 6.32 12.15 22.24
N GLY A 318 7.13 12.24 21.19
CA GLY A 318 7.88 11.13 20.63
C GLY A 318 7.15 10.43 19.48
N THR A 319 7.66 9.27 19.11
CA THR A 319 7.11 8.44 18.04
C THR A 319 6.04 7.52 18.60
N HIS A 320 4.86 7.54 17.99
CA HIS A 320 3.77 6.59 18.25
C HIS A 320 3.74 5.51 17.18
N PHE A 321 3.55 4.27 17.61
CA PHE A 321 3.28 3.13 16.75
C PHE A 321 1.99 2.46 17.22
N ASN A 322 1.15 2.03 16.28
CA ASN A 322 0.02 1.18 16.62
C ASN A 322 0.55 -0.16 17.15
N CYS A 323 0.18 -0.54 18.37
CA CYS A 323 0.63 -1.75 19.04
C CYS A 323 -0.27 -2.95 18.71
N GLY A 324 -0.21 -3.40 17.45
CA GLY A 324 -0.81 -4.66 17.04
C GLY A 324 -1.43 -4.65 15.66
N ILE A 325 -2.20 -5.69 15.40
CA ILE A 325 -2.89 -5.94 14.14
C ILE A 325 -4.37 -5.69 14.35
N CYS A 326 -4.91 -4.80 13.53
CA CYS A 326 -6.28 -4.36 13.59
C CYS A 326 -7.11 -5.13 12.56
N THR A 327 -8.19 -5.78 12.98
CA THR A 327 -9.04 -6.55 12.07
C THR A 327 -10.51 -6.17 12.19
N ILE A 328 -11.19 -6.12 11.04
CA ILE A 328 -12.58 -5.72 10.90
C ILE A 328 -13.30 -6.76 10.03
N ASP A 329 -14.45 -7.25 10.48
CA ASP A 329 -15.35 -8.04 9.63
C ASP A 329 -16.16 -7.10 8.74
N THR A 330 -15.89 -7.09 7.45
CA THR A 330 -16.54 -6.20 6.50
C THR A 330 -18.00 -6.56 6.24
N ASN A 331 -18.47 -7.75 6.62
CA ASN A 331 -19.92 -8.05 6.58
C ASN A 331 -20.71 -7.16 7.54
N SER A 332 -20.08 -6.62 8.58
CA SER A 332 -20.72 -5.66 9.48
C SER A 332 -20.89 -4.25 8.88
N LEU A 333 -20.23 -3.98 7.74
CA LEU A 333 -20.29 -2.69 7.06
C LEU A 333 -21.45 -2.59 6.06
N PHE A 334 -22.04 -3.70 5.64
CA PHE A 334 -23.05 -3.76 4.58
C PHE A 334 -24.39 -4.31 5.07
#